data_AF-A0AA88L4Y4-F1
#
_entry.id   AF-A0AA88L4Y4-F1
#
_cell.length_a   1.000
_cell.length_b   1.000
_cell.length_c   1.000
_cell.angle_alpha   90.00
_cell.angle_beta   90.00
_cell.angle_gamma   90.00
#
_symmetry.space_group_name_H-M   'P 1'
#
loop_
_entity.id
_entity.type
_entity.pdbx_description
1 polymer ?
#
loop_
_entity_poly.entity_id
_entity_poly.type
_entity_poly.pdbx_seq_one_letter_code
_entity_poly.pdbx_strand_id
1 'polypeptide(L)'
;MARDPERRITCLKYCLFAYNFVGLLCGIVIFGLSMWIYVDWDMKYFLNTLRNEQIRQGVAVVLSGAVITILTVFLGCLAAVTEHRTSLLLYGILMLCAAAIELGGTAYLLDQTTLWSSGTYWLKDRFYELIYEMEFNHDAKELLRVIQEHIGCCGSWNSGDYDAVHLPIPNECRSPVTGNEWEFGCYEVFPRYLEDRSGPMAGIAMLLIILQILAAISAFWMRSAVYKLNRDSKLYNRVPGSGM
;
A
#
# COMPACT_ATOMS: atom_id res chain seq x y z
N MET A 1 -18.52 14.50 41.86
CA MET A 1 -17.60 14.94 40.79
C MET A 1 -17.05 13.76 39.95
N ALA A 2 -17.85 12.71 39.71
CA ALA A 2 -17.42 11.47 39.02
C ALA A 2 -17.67 11.47 37.49
N ARG A 3 -18.19 12.56 36.92
CA ARG A 3 -18.65 12.64 35.51
C ARG A 3 -17.54 12.87 34.48
N ASP A 4 -16.34 13.27 34.90
CA ASP A 4 -15.20 13.55 34.00
C ASP A 4 -14.57 12.27 33.38
N PRO A 5 -14.25 11.19 34.12
CA PRO A 5 -13.64 10.00 33.53
C PRO A 5 -14.55 9.22 32.56
N GLU A 6 -15.85 9.12 32.85
CA GLU A 6 -16.82 8.43 31.97
C GLU A 6 -16.96 9.15 30.62
N ARG A 7 -17.06 10.49 30.64
CA ARG A 7 -17.15 11.31 29.43
C ARG A 7 -15.90 11.19 28.54
N ARG A 8 -14.72 11.06 29.14
CA ARG A 8 -13.46 10.81 28.40
C ARG A 8 -13.46 9.46 27.69
N ILE A 9 -13.96 8.41 28.35
CA ILE A 9 -14.08 7.07 27.74
C ILE A 9 -15.06 7.10 26.59
N THR A 10 -16.21 7.77 26.75
CA THR A 10 -17.19 7.93 25.67
C THR A 10 -16.60 8.65 24.46
N CYS A 11 -15.83 9.72 24.68
CA CYS A 11 -15.13 10.42 23.59
C CYS A 11 -14.14 9.51 22.86
N LEU A 12 -13.31 8.76 23.61
CA LEU A 12 -12.36 7.81 23.04
C LEU A 12 -13.03 6.70 22.23
N LYS A 13 -14.23 6.24 22.64
CA LYS A 13 -15.02 5.27 21.87
C LYS A 13 -15.42 5.84 20.52
N TYR A 14 -15.97 7.05 20.49
CA TYR A 14 -16.37 7.68 19.24
C TYR A 14 -15.18 7.93 18.32
N CYS A 15 -14.03 8.38 18.84
CA CYS A 15 -12.80 8.50 18.07
C CYS A 15 -12.37 7.16 17.48
N LEU A 16 -12.35 6.09 18.28
CA LEU A 16 -11.95 4.75 17.84
C LEU A 16 -12.89 4.20 16.76
N PHE A 17 -14.20 4.41 16.89
CA PHE A 17 -15.17 4.04 15.83
C PHE A 17 -14.96 4.86 14.55
N ALA A 18 -14.71 6.16 14.67
CA ALA A 18 -14.46 7.02 13.51
C ALA A 18 -13.19 6.61 12.75
N TYR A 19 -12.08 6.40 13.46
CA TYR A 19 -10.82 5.96 12.83
C TYR A 19 -10.97 4.59 12.17
N ASN A 20 -11.67 3.65 12.81
CA ASN A 20 -11.95 2.35 12.21
C ASN A 20 -12.86 2.43 10.99
N PHE A 21 -13.88 3.28 11.01
CA PHE A 21 -14.79 3.45 9.88
C PHE A 21 -14.06 4.03 8.66
N VAL A 22 -13.30 5.10 8.86
CA VAL A 22 -12.50 5.69 7.76
C VAL A 22 -11.41 4.72 7.31
N GLY A 23 -10.73 4.07 8.26
CA GLY A 23 -9.73 3.05 7.97
C GLY A 23 -10.30 1.87 7.19
N LEU A 24 -11.53 1.43 7.47
CA LEU A 24 -12.21 0.39 6.71
C LEU A 24 -12.41 0.81 5.25
N LEU A 25 -12.86 2.04 5.01
CA LEU A 25 -13.04 2.54 3.64
C LEU A 25 -11.71 2.58 2.88
N CYS A 26 -10.65 3.10 3.51
CA CYS A 26 -9.30 3.08 2.92
C CYS A 26 -8.82 1.64 2.65
N GLY A 27 -9.02 0.73 3.62
CA GLY A 27 -8.64 -0.68 3.51
C GLY A 27 -9.37 -1.41 2.38
N ILE A 28 -10.68 -1.14 2.18
CA ILE A 28 -11.45 -1.71 1.06
C ILE A 28 -10.93 -1.21 -0.28
N VAL A 29 -10.61 0.09 -0.40
CA VAL A 29 -10.05 0.65 -1.63
C VAL A 29 -8.69 0.03 -1.95
N ILE A 30 -7.78 -0.05 -0.97
CA ILE A 30 -6.47 -0.68 -1.16
C ILE A 30 -6.64 -2.17 -1.49
N PHE A 31 -7.51 -2.89 -0.79
CA PHE A 31 -7.80 -4.29 -1.08
C PHE A 31 -8.30 -4.46 -2.52
N GLY A 32 -9.25 -3.64 -2.96
CA GLY A 32 -9.79 -3.70 -4.32
C GLY A 32 -8.73 -3.45 -5.39
N LEU A 33 -7.89 -2.42 -5.21
CA LEU A 33 -6.83 -2.09 -6.15
C LEU A 33 -5.73 -3.16 -6.19
N SER A 34 -5.28 -3.63 -5.02
CA SER A 34 -4.28 -4.69 -4.93
C SER A 34 -4.81 -6.01 -5.50
N MET A 35 -6.08 -6.34 -5.23
CA MET A 35 -6.74 -7.53 -5.78
C MET A 35 -6.93 -7.43 -7.29
N TRP A 36 -7.26 -6.25 -7.81
CA TRP A 36 -7.32 -6.00 -9.25
C TRP A 36 -5.99 -6.34 -9.91
N ILE A 37 -4.88 -5.78 -9.42
CA ILE A 37 -3.53 -6.06 -9.93
C ILE A 37 -3.19 -7.56 -9.84
N TYR A 38 -3.66 -8.23 -8.79
CA TYR A 38 -3.36 -9.64 -8.55
C TYR A 38 -4.23 -10.62 -9.34
N VAL A 39 -5.41 -10.21 -9.82
CA VAL A 39 -6.36 -11.09 -10.52
C VAL A 39 -6.37 -10.84 -12.02
N ASP A 40 -6.24 -9.58 -12.42
CA ASP A 40 -6.34 -9.14 -13.80
C ASP A 40 -5.30 -9.83 -14.69
N TRP A 41 -5.76 -10.42 -15.79
CA TRP A 41 -4.94 -11.24 -16.66
C TRP A 41 -3.91 -10.41 -17.43
N ASP A 42 -4.29 -9.20 -17.85
CA ASP A 42 -3.40 -8.30 -18.58
C ASP A 42 -2.28 -7.81 -17.66
N MET A 43 -2.61 -7.46 -16.41
CA MET A 43 -1.59 -7.06 -15.41
C MET A 43 -0.67 -8.21 -15.02
N LYS A 44 -1.19 -9.44 -14.86
CA LYS A 44 -0.35 -10.63 -14.62
C LYS A 44 0.61 -10.90 -15.77
N TYR A 45 0.08 -10.87 -16.99
CA TYR A 45 0.88 -11.07 -18.20
C TYR A 45 1.98 -10.02 -18.28
N PHE A 46 1.63 -8.74 -18.08
CA PHE A 46 2.56 -7.62 -18.09
C PHE A 46 3.68 -7.77 -17.06
N LEU A 47 3.35 -8.10 -15.79
CA LEU A 47 4.35 -8.28 -14.72
C LEU A 47 5.24 -9.51 -14.95
N ASN A 48 4.67 -10.61 -15.48
CA ASN A 48 5.43 -11.82 -15.78
C ASN A 48 6.40 -11.60 -16.95
N THR A 49 5.98 -10.92 -18.01
CA THR A 49 6.82 -10.62 -19.17
C THR A 49 7.92 -9.59 -18.83
N LEU A 50 7.61 -8.58 -18.00
CA LEU A 50 8.64 -7.71 -17.43
C LEU A 50 9.58 -8.45 -16.45
N ARG A 51 9.21 -9.65 -16.00
CA ARG A 51 9.87 -10.44 -14.94
C ARG A 51 10.06 -9.65 -13.65
N ASN A 52 9.08 -8.81 -13.31
CA ASN A 52 9.10 -8.01 -12.09
C ASN A 52 8.39 -8.74 -10.93
N GLU A 53 9.07 -9.74 -10.37
CA GLU A 53 8.54 -10.48 -9.23
C GLU A 53 8.49 -9.63 -7.95
N GLN A 54 9.34 -8.61 -7.86
CA GLN A 54 9.45 -7.69 -6.73
C GLN A 54 8.15 -6.89 -6.56
N ILE A 55 7.65 -6.26 -7.62
CA ILE A 55 6.37 -5.53 -7.57
C ILE A 55 5.23 -6.47 -7.17
N ARG A 56 5.19 -7.69 -7.73
CA ARG A 56 4.16 -8.69 -7.39
C ARG A 56 4.19 -9.06 -5.90
N GLN A 57 5.38 -9.23 -5.32
CA GLN A 57 5.55 -9.50 -3.90
C GLN A 57 5.13 -8.31 -3.02
N GLY A 58 5.53 -7.09 -3.41
CA GLY A 58 5.13 -5.88 -2.68
C GLY A 58 3.61 -5.68 -2.64
N VAL A 59 2.93 -5.89 -3.77
CA VAL A 59 1.46 -5.82 -3.84
C VAL A 59 0.81 -6.88 -2.95
N ALA A 60 1.37 -8.10 -2.89
CA ALA A 60 0.87 -9.15 -2.02
C ALA A 60 1.00 -8.81 -0.52
N VAL A 61 2.10 -8.17 -0.12
CA VAL A 61 2.29 -7.70 1.26
C VAL A 61 1.25 -6.62 1.60
N VAL A 62 1.06 -5.62 0.74
CA VAL A 62 0.06 -4.57 0.95
C VAL A 62 -1.36 -5.14 0.99
N LEU A 63 -1.68 -6.11 0.11
CA LEU A 63 -2.95 -6.84 0.12
C LEU A 63 -3.19 -7.54 1.46
N SER A 64 -2.17 -8.23 2.00
CA SER A 64 -2.27 -8.91 3.30
C SER A 64 -2.53 -7.93 4.44
N GLY A 65 -1.87 -6.76 4.43
CA GLY A 65 -2.09 -5.69 5.40
C GLY A 65 -3.53 -5.18 5.36
N ALA A 66 -4.04 -4.89 4.16
CA ALA A 66 -5.43 -4.44 3.98
C ALA A 66 -6.46 -5.47 4.49
N VAL A 67 -6.24 -6.77 4.25
CA VAL A 67 -7.10 -7.83 4.80
C VAL A 67 -7.06 -7.83 6.33
N ILE A 68 -5.88 -7.73 6.94
CA ILE A 68 -5.74 -7.65 8.40
C ILE A 68 -6.51 -6.43 8.92
N THR A 69 -6.36 -5.27 8.29
CA THR A 69 -7.07 -4.04 8.64
C THR A 69 -8.59 -4.19 8.58
N ILE A 70 -9.11 -4.86 7.56
CA ILE A 70 -10.55 -5.12 7.46
C ILE A 70 -11.03 -6.04 8.60
N LEU A 71 -10.25 -7.06 8.95
CA LEU A 71 -10.58 -7.98 10.05
C LEU A 71 -10.51 -7.30 11.43
N THR A 72 -9.55 -6.39 11.64
CA THR A 72 -9.38 -5.70 12.92
C THR A 72 -10.50 -4.71 13.21
N VAL A 73 -11.24 -4.24 12.20
CA VAL A 73 -12.40 -3.36 12.40
C VAL A 73 -13.49 -4.04 13.23
N PHE A 74 -13.80 -5.31 12.96
CA PHE A 74 -14.75 -6.08 13.77
C PHE A 74 -14.26 -6.23 15.21
N LEU A 75 -12.97 -6.51 15.39
CA LEU A 75 -12.35 -6.60 16.71
C LEU A 75 -12.35 -5.25 17.44
N GLY A 76 -12.18 -4.14 16.71
CA GLY A 76 -12.25 -2.78 17.25
C GLY A 76 -13.63 -2.45 17.82
N CYS A 77 -14.69 -2.82 17.09
CA CYS A 77 -16.07 -2.69 17.58
C CYS A 77 -16.31 -3.51 18.85
N LEU A 78 -15.87 -4.78 18.85
CA LEU A 78 -15.99 -5.66 20.03
C LEU A 78 -15.19 -5.14 21.22
N ALA A 79 -13.97 -4.66 21.00
CA ALA A 79 -13.11 -4.09 22.04
C ALA A 79 -13.72 -2.82 22.67
N ALA A 80 -14.37 -1.97 21.86
CA ALA A 80 -15.03 -0.76 22.32
C ALA A 80 -16.28 -1.04 23.16
N VAL A 81 -17.03 -2.10 22.85
CA VAL A 81 -18.26 -2.48 23.57
C VAL A 81 -17.94 -3.26 24.85
N THR A 82 -17.04 -4.25 24.76
CA THR A 82 -16.73 -5.11 25.91
C THR A 82 -15.97 -4.39 27.02
N GLU A 83 -15.27 -3.30 26.69
CA GLU A 83 -14.37 -2.55 27.59
C GLU A 83 -13.34 -3.45 28.29
N HIS A 84 -13.13 -4.67 27.81
CA HIS A 84 -12.26 -5.62 28.48
C HIS A 84 -10.80 -5.28 28.18
N ARG A 85 -9.98 -5.14 29.23
CA ARG A 85 -8.59 -4.66 29.12
C ARG A 85 -7.73 -5.48 28.15
N THR A 86 -7.96 -6.79 28.06
CA THR A 86 -7.21 -7.66 27.15
C THR A 86 -7.68 -7.52 25.71
N SER A 87 -8.97 -7.28 25.46
CA SER A 87 -9.51 -7.08 24.12
C SER A 87 -8.97 -5.77 23.52
N LEU A 88 -8.95 -4.69 24.30
CA LEU A 88 -8.34 -3.41 23.92
C LEU A 88 -6.83 -3.51 23.66
N LEU A 89 -6.11 -4.32 24.46
CA LEU A 89 -4.69 -4.58 24.23
C LEU A 89 -4.45 -5.35 22.92
N LEU A 90 -5.18 -6.44 22.72
CA LEU A 90 -5.05 -7.27 21.52
C LEU A 90 -5.34 -6.46 20.25
N TYR A 91 -6.43 -5.69 20.26
CA TYR A 91 -6.77 -4.80 19.16
C TYR A 91 -5.66 -3.77 18.88
N GLY A 92 -5.14 -3.10 19.92
CA GLY A 92 -4.07 -2.11 19.74
C GLY A 92 -2.79 -2.72 19.17
N ILE A 93 -2.40 -3.92 19.62
CA ILE A 93 -1.24 -4.64 19.07
C ILE A 93 -1.47 -5.01 17.60
N LEU A 94 -2.65 -5.57 17.27
CA LEU A 94 -2.98 -5.95 15.90
C LEU A 94 -2.96 -4.74 14.94
N MET A 95 -3.44 -3.59 15.38
CA MET A 95 -3.38 -2.35 14.57
C MET A 95 -1.94 -1.88 14.35
N LEU A 96 -1.06 -2.00 15.35
CA LEU A 96 0.37 -1.70 15.15
C LEU A 96 1.06 -2.70 14.23
N CYS A 97 0.72 -3.99 14.32
CA CYS A 97 1.23 -5.02 13.41
C CYS A 97 0.77 -4.74 11.97
N ALA A 98 -0.50 -4.41 11.76
CA ALA A 98 -1.04 -4.03 10.46
C ALA A 98 -0.30 -2.81 9.88
N ALA A 99 -0.11 -1.76 10.70
CA ALA A 99 0.64 -0.56 10.31
C ALA A 99 2.09 -0.88 9.92
N ALA A 100 2.77 -1.77 10.65
CA ALA A 100 4.14 -2.17 10.33
C ALA A 100 4.22 -2.94 9.00
N ILE A 101 3.28 -3.85 8.76
CA ILE A 101 3.19 -4.63 7.50
C ILE A 101 2.90 -3.70 6.33
N GLU A 102 1.91 -2.81 6.46
CA GLU A 102 1.54 -1.86 5.41
C GLU A 102 2.66 -0.84 5.14
N LEU A 103 3.33 -0.35 6.18
CA LEU A 103 4.48 0.54 6.02
C LEU A 103 5.62 -0.16 5.29
N GLY A 104 5.96 -1.39 5.70
CA GLY A 104 7.01 -2.18 5.04
C GLY A 104 6.68 -2.49 3.59
N GLY A 105 5.44 -2.92 3.31
CA GLY A 105 4.97 -3.22 1.95
C GLY A 105 4.94 -1.98 1.06
N THR A 106 4.43 -0.86 1.56
CA THR A 106 4.36 0.41 0.82
C THR A 106 5.76 0.98 0.56
N ALA A 107 6.65 0.96 1.55
CA ALA A 107 8.04 1.40 1.37
C ALA A 107 8.78 0.53 0.35
N TYR A 108 8.59 -0.79 0.41
CA TYR A 108 9.18 -1.71 -0.56
C TYR A 108 8.65 -1.46 -1.97
N LEU A 109 7.33 -1.27 -2.14
CA LEU A 109 6.74 -0.94 -3.45
C LEU A 109 7.28 0.38 -4.01
N LEU A 110 7.34 1.43 -3.17
CA LEU A 110 7.86 2.73 -3.57
C LEU A 110 9.33 2.63 -4.01
N ASP A 111 10.16 1.88 -3.29
CA ASP A 111 11.56 1.67 -3.67
C ASP A 111 11.68 1.01 -5.05
N GLN A 112 10.76 0.10 -5.42
CA GLN A 112 10.77 -0.53 -6.74
C GLN A 112 10.22 0.35 -7.86
N THR A 113 9.37 1.33 -7.56
CA THR A 113 8.70 2.18 -8.58
C THR A 113 9.32 3.57 -8.73
N THR A 114 10.08 4.05 -7.75
CA THR A 114 10.62 5.43 -7.75
C THR A 114 11.81 5.57 -8.71
N LEU A 115 11.89 6.71 -9.38
CA LEU A 115 13.05 7.07 -10.22
C LEU A 115 14.33 7.18 -9.41
N TRP A 116 15.47 6.81 -10.00
CA TRP A 116 16.80 6.84 -9.37
C TRP A 116 16.99 5.85 -8.21
N SER A 117 16.05 4.93 -8.00
CA SER A 117 16.19 3.78 -7.11
C SER A 117 16.93 2.63 -7.80
N SER A 118 17.25 1.57 -7.05
CA SER A 118 17.72 0.30 -7.62
C SER A 118 16.79 -0.26 -8.70
N GLY A 119 15.49 0.07 -8.65
CA GLY A 119 14.51 -0.32 -9.67
C GLY A 119 14.81 0.26 -11.05
N THR A 120 15.37 1.48 -11.14
CA THR A 120 15.67 2.11 -12.44
C THR A 120 16.81 1.45 -13.21
N TYR A 121 17.84 0.97 -12.49
CA TYR A 121 18.96 0.26 -13.13
C TYR A 121 18.50 -1.11 -13.64
N TRP A 122 17.75 -1.86 -12.82
CA TRP A 122 17.13 -3.11 -13.26
C TRP A 122 16.26 -2.87 -14.48
N LEU A 123 15.41 -1.83 -14.47
CA LEU A 123 14.49 -1.54 -15.56
C LEU A 123 15.23 -1.20 -16.86
N LYS A 124 16.36 -0.50 -16.78
CA LYS A 124 17.24 -0.25 -17.93
C LYS A 124 17.72 -1.56 -18.55
N ASP A 125 18.27 -2.47 -17.75
CA ASP A 125 18.75 -3.76 -18.25
C ASP A 125 17.59 -4.61 -18.82
N ARG A 126 16.43 -4.60 -18.17
CA ARG A 126 15.25 -5.35 -18.63
C ARG A 126 14.68 -4.85 -19.94
N PHE A 127 14.60 -3.54 -20.15
CA PHE A 127 14.16 -3.00 -21.44
C PHE A 127 15.15 -3.37 -22.55
N TYR A 128 16.46 -3.38 -22.26
CA TYR A 128 17.46 -3.79 -23.21
C TYR A 128 17.32 -5.29 -23.56
N GLU A 129 17.12 -6.16 -22.57
CA GLU A 129 16.84 -7.58 -22.78
C GLU A 129 15.55 -7.82 -23.58
N LEU A 130 14.48 -7.06 -23.29
CA LEU A 130 13.22 -7.15 -24.04
C LEU A 130 13.42 -6.83 -25.52
N ILE A 131 14.27 -5.86 -25.85
CA ILE A 131 14.58 -5.50 -27.24
C ILE A 131 15.30 -6.65 -27.95
N TYR A 132 16.19 -7.36 -27.25
CA TYR A 132 16.82 -8.55 -27.80
C TYR A 132 15.81 -9.71 -27.97
N GLU A 133 14.94 -9.92 -26.97
CA GLU A 133 13.96 -11.01 -26.97
C GLU A 133 12.83 -10.83 -27.98
N MET A 134 12.51 -9.61 -28.40
CA MET A 134 11.33 -9.33 -29.25
C MET A 134 11.37 -10.01 -30.62
N GLU A 135 12.54 -10.44 -31.11
CA GLU A 135 12.67 -11.14 -32.39
C GLU A 135 12.09 -12.56 -32.33
N PHE A 136 12.24 -13.23 -31.18
CA PHE A 136 11.85 -14.63 -30.99
C PHE A 136 10.77 -14.84 -29.93
N ASN A 137 10.46 -13.82 -29.13
CA ASN A 137 9.44 -13.83 -28.10
C ASN A 137 8.33 -12.82 -28.44
N HIS A 138 7.17 -13.33 -28.86
CA HIS A 138 6.01 -12.50 -29.17
C HIS A 138 5.55 -11.66 -27.97
N ASP A 139 5.70 -12.19 -26.76
CA ASP A 139 5.22 -11.52 -25.56
C ASP A 139 6.09 -10.31 -25.22
N ALA A 140 7.41 -10.44 -25.37
CA ALA A 140 8.37 -9.35 -25.24
C ALA A 140 8.09 -8.25 -26.28
N LYS A 141 7.80 -8.65 -27.53
CA LYS A 141 7.46 -7.74 -28.62
C LYS A 141 6.18 -6.96 -28.32
N GLU A 142 5.11 -7.63 -27.91
CA GLU A 142 3.83 -6.98 -27.61
C GLU A 142 3.94 -6.07 -26.39
N LEU A 143 4.68 -6.48 -25.36
CA LEU A 143 4.94 -5.64 -24.19
C LEU A 143 5.67 -4.34 -24.57
N LEU A 144 6.77 -4.45 -25.33
CA LEU A 144 7.50 -3.29 -25.82
C LEU A 144 6.64 -2.39 -26.71
N ARG A 145 5.80 -2.99 -27.56
CA ARG A 145 4.86 -2.28 -28.42
C ARG A 145 3.91 -1.41 -27.61
N VAL A 146 3.22 -2.01 -26.63
CA VAL A 146 2.25 -1.32 -25.77
C VAL A 146 2.92 -0.20 -24.97
N ILE A 147 4.08 -0.48 -24.36
CA ILE A 147 4.81 0.52 -23.55
C ILE A 147 5.23 1.71 -24.42
N GLN A 148 5.93 1.47 -25.52
CA GLN A 148 6.49 2.56 -26.33
C GLN A 148 5.39 3.40 -26.99
N GLU A 149 4.30 2.76 -27.43
CA GLU A 149 3.14 3.43 -28.03
C GLU A 149 2.34 4.26 -27.01
N HIS A 150 2.04 3.69 -25.82
CA HIS A 150 1.17 4.36 -24.84
C HIS A 150 1.91 5.35 -23.93
N ILE A 151 3.17 5.08 -23.60
CA ILE A 151 3.95 5.88 -22.65
C ILE A 151 4.78 6.93 -23.38
N GLY A 152 5.10 6.71 -24.65
CA GLY A 152 5.83 7.67 -25.48
C GLY A 152 7.32 7.69 -25.16
N CYS A 153 7.95 6.52 -25.19
CA CYS A 153 9.39 6.34 -25.00
C CYS A 153 9.94 5.42 -26.10
N CYS A 154 11.26 5.40 -26.31
CA CYS A 154 11.87 4.50 -27.29
C CYS A 154 13.16 3.86 -26.79
N GLY A 155 13.27 2.54 -26.96
CA GLY A 155 14.41 1.76 -26.54
C GLY A 155 14.55 1.64 -25.02
N SER A 156 15.69 1.14 -24.56
CA SER A 156 16.00 1.18 -23.14
C SER A 156 16.38 2.59 -22.76
N TRP A 157 17.53 3.06 -23.23
CA TRP A 157 18.08 4.40 -23.07
C TRP A 157 17.68 5.35 -24.20
N ASN A 158 17.72 4.90 -25.45
CA ASN A 158 17.23 5.63 -26.61
C ASN A 158 17.00 4.69 -27.81
N SER A 159 16.53 5.23 -28.93
CA SER A 159 16.28 4.45 -30.16
C SER A 159 17.52 3.74 -30.72
N GLY A 160 18.73 4.20 -30.42
CA GLY A 160 19.99 3.57 -30.84
C GLY A 160 20.26 2.20 -30.21
N ASP A 161 19.52 1.81 -29.17
CA ASP A 161 19.61 0.46 -28.60
C ASP A 161 19.16 -0.61 -29.59
N TYR A 162 18.26 -0.28 -30.52
CA TYR A 162 17.84 -1.17 -31.59
C TYR A 162 18.97 -1.41 -32.61
N ASP A 163 19.69 -0.35 -32.98
CA ASP A 163 20.82 -0.44 -33.90
C ASP A 163 21.97 -1.27 -33.29
N ALA A 164 22.18 -1.14 -31.98
CA ALA A 164 23.20 -1.89 -31.25
C ALA A 164 22.99 -3.41 -31.28
N VAL A 165 21.75 -3.86 -31.45
CA VAL A 165 21.39 -5.28 -31.62
C VAL A 165 21.02 -5.63 -33.07
N HIS A 166 21.30 -4.74 -34.03
CA HIS A 166 21.01 -4.92 -35.46
C HIS A 166 19.52 -5.14 -35.79
N LEU A 167 18.62 -4.55 -35.00
CA LEU A 167 17.18 -4.56 -35.25
C LEU A 167 16.71 -3.21 -35.79
N PRO A 168 15.69 -3.18 -36.67
CA PRO A 168 15.09 -1.92 -37.09
C PRO A 168 14.32 -1.28 -35.93
N ILE A 169 14.37 0.05 -35.84
CA ILE A 169 13.57 0.81 -34.88
C ILE A 169 12.07 0.59 -35.19
N PRO A 170 11.26 0.13 -34.22
CA PRO A 170 9.84 -0.14 -34.42
C PRO A 170 9.03 1.14 -34.69
N ASN A 171 7.87 1.03 -35.34
CA ASN A 171 7.03 2.21 -35.64
C ASN A 171 6.44 2.85 -34.38
N GLU A 172 6.28 2.06 -33.33
CA GLU A 172 5.74 2.46 -32.02
C GLU A 172 6.70 3.38 -31.25
N CYS A 173 7.96 3.44 -31.66
CA CYS A 173 8.95 4.41 -31.19
C CYS A 173 8.73 5.84 -31.72
N ARG A 174 7.66 6.10 -32.47
CA ARG A 174 7.38 7.40 -33.08
C ARG A 174 6.12 8.02 -32.49
N SER A 175 6.14 9.34 -32.37
CA SER A 175 4.95 10.11 -31.97
C SER A 175 3.88 10.04 -33.06
N PRO A 176 2.61 9.73 -32.73
CA PRO A 176 1.52 9.68 -33.70
C PRO A 176 1.17 11.05 -34.29
N VAL A 177 1.62 12.15 -33.65
CA VAL A 177 1.33 13.52 -34.09
C VAL A 177 2.42 14.06 -35.01
N THR A 178 3.69 13.92 -34.61
CA THR A 178 4.82 14.52 -35.35
C THR A 178 5.52 13.53 -36.28
N GLY A 179 5.37 12.22 -36.06
CA GLY A 179 6.12 11.17 -36.76
C GLY A 179 7.60 11.07 -36.35
N ASN A 180 8.05 11.96 -35.47
CA ASN A 180 9.41 11.94 -34.94
C ASN A 180 9.57 10.83 -33.91
N GLU A 181 10.79 10.31 -33.80
CA GLU A 181 11.17 9.35 -32.77
C GLU A 181 11.10 9.98 -31.37
N TRP A 182 10.75 9.16 -30.37
CA TRP A 182 10.80 9.60 -28.99
C TRP A 182 12.25 9.83 -28.55
N GLU A 183 12.51 10.99 -27.94
CA GLU A 183 13.86 11.39 -27.52
C GLU A 183 14.31 10.64 -26.25
N PHE A 184 13.37 10.25 -25.38
CA PHE A 184 13.64 9.63 -24.09
C PHE A 184 13.50 8.10 -24.11
N GLY A 185 14.42 7.44 -23.42
CA GLY A 185 14.39 5.99 -23.18
C GLY A 185 13.30 5.56 -22.21
N CYS A 186 12.82 4.33 -22.37
CA CYS A 186 11.78 3.80 -21.49
C CYS A 186 12.25 3.60 -20.05
N TYR A 187 13.54 3.42 -19.77
CA TYR A 187 14.02 3.33 -18.38
C TYR A 187 13.73 4.59 -17.56
N GLU A 188 13.65 5.76 -18.21
CA GLU A 188 13.42 7.05 -17.54
C GLU A 188 11.93 7.42 -17.51
N VAL A 189 11.21 7.22 -18.60
CA VAL A 189 9.81 7.64 -18.72
C VAL A 189 8.87 6.65 -18.02
N PHE A 190 9.16 5.35 -18.10
CA PHE A 190 8.29 4.31 -17.55
C PHE A 190 8.07 4.41 -16.03
N PRO A 191 9.11 4.60 -15.19
CA PRO A 191 8.89 4.78 -13.76
C PRO A 191 8.10 6.05 -13.44
N ARG A 192 8.29 7.16 -14.17
CA ARG A 192 7.47 8.39 -14.02
C ARG A 192 6.00 8.09 -14.23
N TYR A 193 5.69 7.36 -15.30
CA TYR A 193 4.32 6.95 -15.60
C TYR A 193 3.72 6.09 -14.48
N LEU A 194 4.50 5.14 -13.94
CA LEU A 194 4.06 4.31 -12.82
C LEU A 194 3.87 5.13 -11.53
N GLU A 195 4.79 6.04 -11.22
CA GLU A 195 4.72 6.91 -10.04
C GLU A 195 3.46 7.79 -10.05
N ASP A 196 3.14 8.41 -11.20
CA ASP A 196 1.93 9.24 -11.33
C ASP A 196 0.63 8.44 -11.15
N ARG A 197 0.61 7.18 -11.61
CA ARG A 197 -0.58 6.31 -11.49
C ARG A 197 -0.69 5.63 -10.14
N SER A 198 0.43 5.26 -9.52
CA SER A 198 0.49 4.59 -8.21
C SER A 198 0.52 5.57 -7.04
N GLY A 199 0.87 6.84 -7.26
CA GLY A 199 0.95 7.88 -6.23
C GLY A 199 -0.32 8.01 -5.38
N PRO A 200 -1.54 8.02 -5.97
CA PRO A 200 -2.78 7.99 -5.18
C PRO A 200 -2.93 6.76 -4.29
N MET A 201 -2.47 5.58 -4.73
CA MET A 201 -2.50 4.35 -3.92
C MET A 201 -1.58 4.47 -2.72
N ALA A 202 -0.36 4.97 -2.93
CA ALA A 202 0.60 5.23 -1.85
C ALA A 202 0.05 6.27 -0.86
N GLY A 203 -0.62 7.32 -1.36
CA GLY A 203 -1.30 8.32 -0.54
C GLY A 203 -2.38 7.74 0.38
N ILE A 204 -3.25 6.88 -0.17
CA ILE A 204 -4.30 6.22 0.61
C ILE A 204 -3.70 5.25 1.64
N ALA A 205 -2.62 4.53 1.28
CA ALA A 205 -1.90 3.66 2.21
C ALA A 205 -1.27 4.44 3.36
N MET A 206 -0.63 5.59 3.08
CA MET A 206 -0.08 6.46 4.13
C MET A 206 -1.17 6.99 5.08
N LEU A 207 -2.33 7.40 4.55
CA LEU A 207 -3.46 7.81 5.37
C LEU A 207 -3.95 6.65 6.26
N LEU A 208 -4.02 5.43 5.71
CA LEU A 208 -4.46 4.25 6.45
C LEU A 208 -3.50 3.94 7.62
N ILE A 209 -2.20 4.00 7.39
CA ILE A 209 -1.17 3.81 8.43
C ILE A 209 -1.34 4.83 9.57
N ILE A 210 -1.59 6.10 9.23
CA ILE A 210 -1.84 7.14 10.24
C ILE A 210 -3.09 6.81 11.06
N LEU A 211 -4.18 6.41 10.41
CA LEU A 211 -5.42 6.04 11.07
C LEU A 211 -5.24 4.83 12.00
N GLN A 212 -4.45 3.84 11.60
CA GLN A 212 -4.14 2.68 12.45
C GLN A 212 -3.34 3.07 13.70
N ILE A 213 -2.36 3.96 13.57
CA ILE A 213 -1.58 4.46 14.71
C ILE A 213 -2.49 5.25 15.66
N LEU A 214 -3.34 6.13 15.14
CA LEU A 214 -4.31 6.88 15.96
C LEU A 214 -5.30 5.95 16.67
N ALA A 215 -5.79 4.92 15.98
CA ALA A 215 -6.63 3.88 16.53
C ALA A 215 -5.92 3.10 17.66
N ALA A 216 -4.66 2.70 17.47
CA ALA A 216 -3.88 2.02 18.50
C ALA A 216 -3.64 2.89 19.74
N ILE A 217 -3.27 4.18 19.54
CA ILE A 217 -3.11 5.15 20.63
C ILE A 217 -4.41 5.29 21.41
N SER A 218 -5.54 5.46 20.71
CA SER A 218 -6.86 5.59 21.35
C SER A 218 -7.24 4.33 22.17
N ALA A 219 -6.90 3.13 21.69
CA ALA A 219 -7.13 1.88 22.40
C ALA A 219 -6.26 1.76 23.66
N PHE A 220 -4.98 2.11 23.59
CA PHE A 220 -4.10 2.10 24.77
C PHE A 220 -4.51 3.13 25.81
N TRP A 221 -4.97 4.30 25.37
CA TRP A 221 -5.51 5.33 26.25
C TRP A 221 -6.80 4.85 26.93
N MET A 222 -7.73 4.27 26.16
CA MET A 222 -8.96 3.71 26.70
C MET A 222 -8.67 2.56 27.68
N ARG A 223 -7.73 1.67 27.35
CA ARG A 223 -7.27 0.61 28.26
C ARG A 223 -6.75 1.17 29.58
N SER A 224 -5.96 2.24 29.53
CA SER A 224 -5.41 2.91 30.72
C SER A 224 -6.50 3.55 31.57
N ALA A 225 -7.50 4.16 30.94
CA ALA A 225 -8.67 4.73 31.60
C ALA A 225 -9.50 3.64 32.32
N VAL A 226 -9.84 2.55 31.62
CA VAL A 226 -10.55 1.39 32.19
C VAL A 226 -9.70 0.70 33.28
N TYR A 227 -8.37 0.70 33.12
CA TYR A 227 -7.48 0.17 34.15
C TYR A 227 -7.61 0.94 35.47
N LYS A 228 -7.56 2.27 35.38
CA LYS A 228 -7.69 3.16 36.52
C LYS A 228 -9.07 3.04 37.17
N LEU A 229 -10.15 3.03 36.39
CA LEU A 229 -11.51 2.89 36.91
C LEU A 229 -11.72 1.59 37.71
N ASN A 230 -11.39 0.41 37.18
CA ASN A 230 -11.61 -0.81 37.98
C ASN A 230 -10.63 -0.96 39.15
N ARG A 231 -9.51 -0.22 39.15
CA ARG A 231 -8.61 -0.20 40.32
C ARG A 231 -9.22 0.66 41.42
N ASP A 232 -9.71 1.84 41.08
CA ASP A 232 -10.29 2.78 42.04
C ASP A 232 -11.60 2.20 42.63
N SER A 233 -12.42 1.49 41.84
CA SER A 233 -13.61 0.77 42.34
C SER A 233 -13.27 -0.38 43.30
N LYS A 234 -12.22 -1.16 43.00
CA LYS A 234 -11.70 -2.21 43.90
C LYS A 234 -11.11 -1.64 45.20
N LEU A 235 -10.61 -0.41 45.17
CA LEU A 235 -10.08 0.27 46.35
C LEU A 235 -11.23 0.76 47.24
N TYR A 236 -12.25 1.40 46.64
CA TYR A 236 -13.47 1.80 47.32
C TYR A 236 -14.16 0.63 48.05
N ASN A 237 -14.35 -0.50 47.35
CA ASN A 237 -14.98 -1.70 47.92
C ASN A 237 -14.16 -2.40 49.03
N ARG A 238 -12.86 -2.06 49.18
CA ARG A 238 -11.97 -2.67 50.19
C ARG A 238 -11.91 -1.92 51.51
N VAL A 239 -12.42 -0.69 51.59
CA VAL A 239 -12.45 0.09 52.83
C VAL A 239 -13.64 -0.38 53.68
N PRO A 240 -13.44 -1.14 54.77
CA PRO A 240 -14.54 -1.53 55.64
C PRO A 240 -14.94 -0.32 56.47
N GLY A 241 -16.16 0.22 56.28
CA GLY A 241 -16.73 1.25 57.17
C GLY A 241 -17.24 2.55 56.55
N SER A 242 -17.58 2.61 55.26
CA SER A 242 -18.34 3.75 54.70
C SER A 242 -19.82 3.46 54.47
N GLY A 243 -20.33 2.39 55.08
CA GLY A 243 -21.75 2.18 55.33
C GLY A 243 -22.08 2.65 56.75
N MET A 244 -22.35 3.94 56.88
CA MET A 244 -23.26 4.48 57.91
C MET A 244 -24.46 5.04 57.17
#